data_AF-A0A9W8CHP4-F1
#
_entry.id   AF-A0A9W8CHP4-F1
#
_cell.length_a   1.000
_cell.length_b   1.000
_cell.length_c   1.000
_cell.angle_alpha   90.00
_cell.angle_beta   90.00
_cell.angle_gamma   90.00
#
_symmetry.space_group_name_H-M   'P 1'
#
loop_
_entity.id
_entity.type
_entity.pdbx_description
1 polymer ?
#
loop_
_entity_poly.entity_id
_entity_poly.type
_entity_poly.pdbx_seq_one_letter_code
_entity_poly.pdbx_strand_id
1 'polypeptide(L)'
;MPISFTYVKESYIFSKRTFIYPGMLESGVQADDLEPVWTMQISEREATLCQGRNGTPIMTARMEGHRKDLAQFSYQGKVSSGGFDGTKLTWAFIDFEGRRYDWMAGIMQNCWKLEDDKGQTVANYIGMSRDFKVKGTVTFHTKVNESLIALIILSTRMLKYADANLH
;
A
#
# COMPACT_ATOMS: atom_id res chain seq x y z
N MET A 1 -4.23 16.13 -13.03
CA MET A 1 -5.36 15.20 -12.86
C MET A 1 -4.89 14.06 -11.97
N PRO A 2 -5.70 13.60 -10.99
CA PRO A 2 -5.34 12.47 -10.16
C PRO A 2 -5.21 11.18 -10.98
N ILE A 3 -4.33 10.27 -10.55
CA ILE A 3 -4.11 8.96 -11.19
C ILE A 3 -4.61 7.89 -10.23
N SER A 4 -5.46 6.99 -10.71
CA SER A 4 -6.00 5.88 -9.92
C SER A 4 -5.42 4.54 -10.37
N PHE A 5 -5.29 3.63 -9.41
CA PHE A 5 -4.89 2.24 -9.63
C PHE A 5 -5.83 1.33 -8.85
N THR A 6 -6.20 0.20 -9.46
CA THR A 6 -7.03 -0.81 -8.81
C THR A 6 -6.15 -1.93 -8.26
N TYR A 7 -6.41 -2.29 -7.01
CA TYR A 7 -5.76 -3.36 -6.27
C TYR A 7 -6.71 -4.53 -6.19
N VAL A 8 -6.26 -5.67 -6.68
CA VAL A 8 -7.00 -6.92 -6.60
C VAL A 8 -6.15 -7.92 -5.84
N LYS A 9 -6.58 -8.25 -4.63
CA LYS A 9 -5.98 -9.31 -3.83
C LYS A 9 -6.63 -10.64 -4.20
N GLU A 10 -5.82 -11.64 -4.54
CA GLU A 10 -6.31 -13.00 -4.68
C GLU A 10 -6.58 -13.65 -3.31
N SER A 11 -7.59 -14.53 -3.27
CA SER A 11 -8.09 -15.19 -2.06
C SER A 11 -7.11 -16.19 -1.43
N TYR A 12 -7.37 -16.54 -0.16
CA TYR A 12 -6.42 -16.74 0.94
C TYR A 12 -5.75 -18.11 1.13
N ILE A 13 -5.91 -19.09 0.25
CA ILE A 13 -5.42 -20.45 0.60
C ILE A 13 -3.99 -20.69 0.12
N PHE A 14 -3.54 -20.03 -0.96
CA PHE A 14 -2.19 -20.25 -1.51
C PHE A 14 -1.46 -18.99 -2.01
N SER A 15 -2.16 -17.90 -2.35
CA SER A 15 -1.49 -16.72 -2.91
C SER A 15 -1.50 -15.52 -1.95
N LYS A 16 -0.30 -15.23 -1.43
CA LYS A 16 0.06 -13.98 -0.78
C LYS A 16 0.33 -12.89 -1.84
N ARG A 17 -0.49 -12.82 -2.89
CA ARG A 17 -0.21 -12.02 -4.10
C ARG A 17 -1.35 -11.05 -4.37
N THR A 18 -1.01 -9.85 -4.82
CA THR A 18 -1.95 -8.77 -5.17
C THR A 18 -1.52 -8.17 -6.49
N PHE A 19 -2.47 -7.98 -7.38
CA PHE A 19 -2.25 -7.38 -8.70
C PHE A 19 -2.68 -5.91 -8.68
N ILE A 20 -1.88 -5.07 -9.32
CA ILE A 20 -2.11 -3.63 -9.42
C ILE A 20 -2.28 -3.29 -10.90
N TYR A 21 -3.44 -2.72 -11.23
CA TYR A 21 -3.83 -2.35 -12.58
C TYR A 21 -3.92 -0.83 -12.70
N PRO A 22 -3.54 -0.26 -13.86
CA PRO A 22 -3.72 1.16 -14.09
C PRO A 22 -5.21 1.48 -14.20
N GLY A 23 -5.62 2.64 -13.68
CA GLY A 23 -7.00 3.10 -13.73
C GLY A 23 -7.94 2.42 -12.72
N MET A 24 -9.23 2.72 -12.88
CA MET A 24 -10.31 2.07 -12.14
C MET A 24 -10.88 0.93 -12.99
N LEU A 25 -10.91 -0.28 -12.45
CA LEU A 25 -11.58 -1.39 -13.14
C LEU A 25 -13.09 -1.18 -13.11
N GLU A 26 -13.68 -0.96 -14.28
CA GLU A 26 -15.13 -0.84 -14.47
C GLU A 26 -15.88 -2.10 -13.99
N SER A 27 -17.15 -1.92 -13.64
CA SER A 27 -18.01 -3.04 -13.25
C SER A 27 -18.16 -4.02 -14.42
N GLY A 28 -17.89 -5.30 -14.19
CA GLY A 28 -18.02 -6.36 -15.20
C GLY A 28 -16.72 -6.74 -15.91
N VAL A 29 -15.64 -5.97 -15.76
CA VAL A 29 -14.31 -6.37 -16.25
C VAL A 29 -13.72 -7.43 -15.31
N GLN A 30 -13.42 -8.62 -15.82
CA GLN A 30 -12.66 -9.62 -15.09
C GLN A 30 -11.18 -9.19 -15.08
N ALA A 31 -10.61 -8.99 -13.89
CA ALA A 31 -9.20 -8.63 -13.72
C ALA A 31 -8.23 -9.68 -14.32
N ASP A 32 -8.73 -10.89 -14.56
CA ASP A 32 -7.97 -12.01 -15.13
C ASP A 32 -7.65 -11.80 -16.62
N ASP A 33 -8.40 -10.95 -17.33
CA ASP A 33 -8.16 -10.61 -18.74
C ASP A 33 -7.14 -9.48 -18.94
N LEU A 34 -6.67 -8.87 -17.83
CA LEU A 34 -5.74 -7.74 -17.86
C LEU A 34 -4.35 -8.16 -17.40
N GLU A 35 -3.34 -7.55 -18.01
CA GLU A 35 -1.96 -7.66 -17.53
C GLU A 35 -1.72 -6.59 -16.45
N PRO A 36 -1.35 -6.98 -15.21
CA PRO A 36 -1.07 -6.01 -14.16
C PRO A 36 0.20 -5.22 -14.49
N VAL A 37 0.22 -3.94 -14.13
CA VAL A 37 1.45 -3.13 -14.23
C VAL A 37 2.45 -3.49 -13.13
N TRP A 38 1.93 -3.88 -11.97
CA TRP A 38 2.74 -4.36 -10.84
C TRP A 38 2.06 -5.52 -10.13
N THR A 39 2.89 -6.37 -9.54
CA THR A 39 2.47 -7.43 -8.64
C THR A 39 3.11 -7.22 -7.28
N MET A 40 2.31 -7.26 -6.23
CA MET A 40 2.79 -7.21 -4.86
C MET A 40 2.72 -8.62 -4.25
N GLN A 41 3.86 -9.11 -3.77
CA GLN A 41 3.99 -10.34 -3.01
C GLN A 41 4.11 -10.00 -1.52
N ILE A 42 3.26 -10.57 -0.68
CA ILE A 42 3.05 -10.10 0.69
C ILE A 42 3.24 -11.24 1.69
N SER A 43 4.39 -11.32 2.36
CA SER A 43 4.60 -12.24 3.46
C SER A 43 4.06 -11.69 4.81
N GLU A 44 4.38 -12.34 5.93
CA GLU A 44 3.97 -11.84 7.25
C GLU A 44 4.68 -10.53 7.64
N ARG A 45 5.94 -10.37 7.27
CA ARG A 45 6.78 -9.23 7.66
C ARG A 45 7.30 -8.42 6.47
N GLU A 46 7.11 -8.91 5.26
CA GLU A 46 7.65 -8.30 4.05
C GLU A 46 6.55 -8.12 3.00
N ALA A 47 6.64 -7.04 2.25
CA ALA A 47 5.90 -6.86 1.01
C ALA A 47 6.89 -6.46 -0.09
N THR A 48 6.84 -7.16 -1.21
CA THR A 48 7.76 -7.00 -2.33
C THR A 48 6.96 -6.65 -3.57
N LEU A 49 7.34 -5.57 -4.25
CA LEU A 49 6.76 -5.17 -5.52
C LEU A 49 7.61 -5.72 -6.67
N CYS A 50 6.94 -6.31 -7.63
CA CYS A 50 7.46 -6.81 -8.88
C CYS A 50 6.84 -6.03 -10.04
N GLN A 51 7.60 -5.83 -11.12
CA GLN A 51 7.04 -5.29 -12.37
C GLN A 51 6.27 -6.38 -13.13
N GLY A 52 5.03 -6.10 -13.55
CA GLY A 52 4.20 -7.10 -14.22
C GLY A 52 3.81 -8.30 -13.35
N ARG A 53 3.21 -9.34 -13.95
CA ARG A 53 2.69 -10.53 -13.24
C ARG A 53 3.79 -11.42 -12.62
N ASN A 54 4.92 -11.57 -13.34
CA ASN A 54 6.02 -12.48 -12.99
C ASN A 54 7.40 -11.81 -13.01
N GLY A 55 7.48 -10.48 -13.01
CA GLY A 55 8.76 -9.80 -13.14
C GLY A 55 9.60 -9.77 -11.87
N THR A 56 10.80 -9.23 -12.03
CA THR A 56 11.81 -9.13 -10.99
C THR A 56 11.35 -8.20 -9.85
N PRO A 57 11.67 -8.54 -8.58
CA PRO A 57 11.52 -7.61 -7.48
C PRO A 57 12.20 -6.27 -7.77
N ILE A 58 11.44 -5.19 -7.65
CA ILE A 58 11.95 -3.82 -7.82
C ILE A 58 12.03 -3.11 -6.48
N MET A 59 11.24 -3.51 -5.49
CA MET A 59 11.13 -2.84 -4.20
C MET A 59 10.71 -3.80 -3.10
N THR A 60 11.21 -3.56 -1.88
CA THR A 60 10.82 -4.33 -0.71
C THR A 60 10.51 -3.38 0.46
N ALA A 61 9.45 -3.70 1.20
CA ALA A 61 9.08 -3.04 2.43
C ALA A 61 8.97 -4.08 3.54
N ARG A 62 9.54 -3.81 4.72
CA ARG A 62 9.60 -4.72 5.87
C ARG A 62 9.06 -4.05 7.11
N MET A 63 8.26 -4.78 7.88
CA MET A 63 7.87 -4.42 9.23
C MET A 63 8.87 -5.05 10.19
N GLU A 64 9.52 -4.22 11.00
CA GLU A 64 10.56 -4.59 11.95
C GLU A 64 10.12 -4.34 13.40
N GLY A 65 10.88 -4.91 14.35
CA GLY A 65 10.58 -4.79 15.79
C GLY A 65 9.59 -5.83 16.31
N HIS A 66 9.66 -6.10 17.62
CA HIS A 66 8.77 -7.07 18.29
C HIS A 66 7.31 -6.62 18.26
N ARG A 67 7.08 -5.30 18.32
CA ARG A 67 5.75 -4.69 18.26
C ARG A 67 5.31 -4.31 16.85
N LYS A 68 6.16 -4.57 15.83
CA LYS A 68 5.91 -4.18 14.44
C LYS A 68 5.62 -2.67 14.35
N ASP A 69 6.35 -1.87 15.12
CA ASP A 69 6.23 -0.42 15.30
C ASP A 69 7.26 0.37 14.48
N LEU A 70 8.15 -0.35 13.79
CA LEU A 70 9.09 0.18 12.82
C LEU A 70 8.86 -0.45 11.46
N ALA A 71 9.13 0.31 10.42
CA ALA A 71 9.13 -0.17 9.07
C ALA A 71 10.34 0.34 8.30
N GLN A 72 10.83 -0.49 7.39
CA GLN A 72 11.95 -0.18 6.51
C GLN A 72 11.55 -0.39 5.05
N PHE A 73 11.99 0.51 4.19
CA PHE A 73 11.78 0.45 2.75
C PHE A 73 13.13 0.32 2.07
N SER A 74 13.21 -0.48 1.02
CA SER A 74 14.41 -0.67 0.21
C SER A 74 14.06 -0.59 -1.27
N TYR A 75 14.74 0.30 -1.99
CA TYR A 75 14.57 0.51 -3.42
C TYR A 75 15.88 0.95 -4.07
N GLN A 76 16.38 0.20 -5.05
CA GLN A 76 17.61 0.53 -5.80
C GLN A 76 18.80 0.97 -4.93
N GLY A 77 19.03 0.26 -3.81
CA GLY A 77 20.11 0.58 -2.87
C GLY A 77 19.83 1.76 -1.93
N LYS A 78 18.70 2.46 -2.06
CA LYS A 78 18.22 3.43 -1.07
C LYS A 78 17.41 2.74 0.01
N VAL A 79 17.57 3.22 1.24
CA VAL A 79 16.79 2.77 2.40
C VAL A 79 16.05 3.96 2.97
N SER A 80 14.80 3.75 3.35
CA SER A 80 14.03 4.69 4.16
C SER A 80 13.31 3.97 5.29
N SER A 81 12.68 4.71 6.19
CA SER A 81 12.00 4.17 7.35
C SER A 81 10.68 4.85 7.65
N GLY A 82 9.88 4.18 8.47
CA GLY A 82 8.75 4.78 9.17
C GLY A 82 8.49 4.11 10.50
N GLY A 83 7.58 4.68 11.25
CA GLY A 83 7.24 4.21 12.58
C GLY A 83 5.94 4.81 13.09
N PHE A 84 5.45 4.30 14.21
CA PHE A 84 4.30 4.88 14.88
C PHE A 84 4.67 6.20 15.57
N ASP A 85 3.94 7.26 15.25
CA ASP A 85 4.00 8.56 15.91
C ASP A 85 2.96 8.61 17.04
N GLY A 86 3.45 8.55 18.28
CA GLY A 86 2.61 8.58 19.47
C GLY A 86 1.95 9.94 19.76
N THR A 87 2.45 11.04 19.19
CA THR A 87 1.85 12.37 19.37
C THR A 87 0.64 12.55 18.47
N LYS A 88 0.75 12.11 17.21
CA LYS A 88 -0.34 12.18 16.23
C LYS A 88 -1.23 10.92 16.22
N LEU A 89 -0.87 9.88 16.99
CA LEU A 89 -1.54 8.58 17.04
C LEU A 89 -1.70 7.95 15.64
N THR A 90 -0.68 8.09 14.80
CA THR A 90 -0.68 7.72 13.38
C THR A 90 0.64 7.06 13.01
N TRP A 91 0.69 6.33 11.90
CA TRP A 91 1.98 5.91 11.35
C TRP A 91 2.58 7.03 10.52
N ALA A 92 3.87 7.22 10.61
CA ALA A 92 4.60 8.19 9.81
C ALA A 92 5.68 7.48 9.00
N PHE A 93 5.78 7.86 7.74
CA PHE A 93 6.78 7.32 6.83
C PHE A 93 7.64 8.45 6.28
N ILE A 94 8.91 8.17 6.09
CA ILE A 94 9.84 9.05 5.38
C ILE A 94 10.05 8.44 3.99
N ASP A 95 10.04 9.25 2.93
CA ASP A 95 10.39 8.78 1.59
C ASP A 95 11.90 8.84 1.33
N PHE A 96 12.34 8.38 0.16
CA PHE A 96 13.75 8.39 -0.22
C PHE A 96 14.34 9.79 -0.47
N GLU A 97 13.51 10.83 -0.42
CA GLU A 97 13.91 12.24 -0.51
C GLU A 97 13.88 12.93 0.87
N GLY A 98 13.57 12.19 1.94
CA GLY A 98 13.49 12.73 3.30
C GLY A 98 12.16 13.42 3.62
N ARG A 99 11.16 13.33 2.74
CA ARG A 99 9.83 13.91 3.00
C ARG A 99 9.01 13.00 3.89
N ARG A 100 8.33 13.61 4.86
CA ARG A 100 7.45 12.90 5.78
C ARG A 100 6.04 12.81 5.23
N TYR A 101 5.42 11.65 5.45
CA TYR A 101 4.02 11.40 5.18
C TYR A 101 3.35 10.72 6.37
N ASP A 102 2.18 11.22 6.76
CA ASP A 102 1.38 10.64 7.83
C ASP A 102 0.29 9.72 7.24
N TRP A 103 0.16 8.53 7.80
CA TRP A 103 -0.77 7.49 7.39
C TRP A 103 -1.95 7.39 8.33
N MET A 104 -3.09 7.85 7.86
CA MET A 104 -4.32 7.84 8.64
C MET A 104 -5.27 6.76 8.15
N ALA A 105 -5.56 5.80 9.03
CA ALA A 105 -6.67 4.88 8.84
C ALA A 105 -7.99 5.67 8.82
N GLY A 106 -8.87 5.35 7.88
CA GLY A 106 -10.21 5.91 7.83
C GLY A 106 -11.14 5.24 8.84
N ILE A 107 -12.19 5.97 9.23
CA ILE A 107 -13.20 5.52 10.20
C ILE A 107 -14.08 4.40 9.61
N MET A 108 -14.24 4.36 8.27
CA MET A 108 -14.96 3.29 7.57
C MET A 108 -14.01 2.12 7.27
N GLN A 109 -14.53 0.89 7.33
CA GLN A 109 -13.73 -0.33 7.14
C GLN A 109 -12.89 -0.29 5.85
N ASN A 110 -11.60 -0.67 5.94
CA ASN A 110 -10.67 -0.83 4.83
C ASN A 110 -10.36 0.44 4.01
N CYS A 111 -10.27 1.63 4.61
CA CYS A 111 -9.76 2.81 3.90
C CYS A 111 -8.62 3.51 4.66
N TRP A 112 -7.77 4.23 3.93
CA TRP A 112 -6.73 5.08 4.51
C TRP A 112 -6.40 6.26 3.61
N LYS A 113 -5.75 7.28 4.17
CA LYS A 113 -5.12 8.39 3.44
C LYS A 113 -3.68 8.59 3.90
N LEU A 114 -2.83 8.99 2.96
CA LEU A 114 -1.48 9.48 3.18
C LEU A 114 -1.51 10.99 3.01
N GLU A 115 -1.03 11.71 4.02
CA GLU A 115 -0.92 13.16 4.00
C GLU A 115 0.54 13.59 4.04
N ASP A 116 0.87 14.69 3.37
CA ASP A 116 2.18 15.33 3.51
C ASP A 116 2.31 16.12 4.82
N ASP A 117 3.46 16.75 5.02
CA ASP A 117 3.76 17.60 6.18
C ASP A 117 2.84 18.83 6.34
N LYS A 118 2.10 19.18 5.27
CA LYS A 118 1.12 20.27 5.25
C LYS A 118 -0.31 19.77 5.44
N GLY A 119 -0.52 18.47 5.65
CA GLY A 119 -1.84 17.86 5.77
C GLY A 119 -2.58 17.69 4.44
N GLN A 120 -1.91 17.83 3.30
CA GLN A 120 -2.53 17.58 2.01
C GLN A 120 -2.54 16.08 1.72
N THR A 121 -3.71 15.55 1.32
CA THR A 121 -3.82 14.15 0.92
C THR A 121 -3.05 13.92 -0.39
N VAL A 122 -1.97 13.14 -0.33
CA VAL A 122 -1.16 12.78 -1.50
C VAL A 122 -1.63 11.48 -2.14
N ALA A 123 -2.16 10.57 -1.34
CA ALA A 123 -2.78 9.33 -1.81
C ALA A 123 -3.86 8.85 -0.85
N ASN A 124 -4.84 8.13 -1.35
CA ASN A 124 -5.84 7.47 -0.51
C ASN A 124 -6.22 6.11 -1.09
N TYR A 125 -6.57 5.19 -0.20
CA TYR A 125 -7.12 3.89 -0.54
C TYR A 125 -8.57 3.78 -0.09
N ILE A 126 -9.40 3.22 -0.96
CA ILE A 126 -10.78 2.88 -0.66
C ILE A 126 -10.98 1.39 -0.96
N GLY A 127 -11.18 0.59 0.09
CA GLY A 127 -11.54 -0.82 -0.03
C GLY A 127 -13.00 -0.99 -0.43
N MET A 128 -13.25 -1.96 -1.31
CA MET A 128 -14.57 -2.42 -1.72
C MET A 128 -14.70 -3.88 -1.28
N SER A 129 -15.17 -4.10 -0.04
CA SER A 129 -15.47 -5.46 0.42
C SER A 129 -16.86 -5.86 -0.05
N ARG A 130 -16.95 -6.74 -1.05
CA ARG A 130 -18.20 -7.44 -1.38
C ARG A 130 -18.04 -8.97 -1.53
N ASP A 131 -16.82 -9.48 -1.74
CA ASP A 131 -16.55 -10.91 -1.95
C ASP A 131 -15.21 -11.35 -1.30
N PHE A 132 -14.90 -12.66 -1.36
CA PHE A 132 -13.63 -13.27 -0.90
C PHE A 132 -12.34 -12.71 -1.55
N LYS A 133 -12.44 -11.78 -2.51
CA LYS A 133 -11.32 -11.05 -3.13
C LYS A 133 -11.33 -9.62 -2.58
N VAL A 134 -10.27 -9.21 -1.86
CA VAL A 134 -10.15 -7.81 -1.41
C VAL A 134 -9.84 -6.95 -2.65
N LYS A 135 -10.83 -6.19 -3.11
CA LYS A 135 -10.69 -5.19 -4.16
C LYS A 135 -10.63 -3.81 -3.51
N GLY A 136 -9.78 -2.93 -4.02
CA GLY A 136 -9.80 -1.53 -3.63
C GLY A 136 -9.10 -0.65 -4.64
N THR A 137 -9.22 0.66 -4.46
CA THR A 137 -8.64 1.64 -5.37
C THR A 137 -7.69 2.54 -4.58
N VAL A 138 -6.44 2.67 -5.04
CA VAL A 138 -5.57 3.76 -4.60
C VAL A 138 -5.65 4.88 -5.61
N THR A 139 -5.87 6.10 -5.13
CA THR A 139 -5.82 7.32 -5.94
C THR A 139 -4.67 8.18 -5.46
N PHE A 140 -3.84 8.62 -6.41
CA PHE A 140 -2.76 9.59 -6.19
C PHE A 140 -3.23 10.97 -6.62
N HIS A 141 -3.06 11.95 -5.73
CA HIS A 141 -3.39 13.36 -5.99
C HIS A 141 -2.16 14.17 -6.41
N THR A 142 -0.99 13.53 -6.40
CA THR A 142 0.30 14.08 -6.84
C THR A 142 0.93 13.19 -7.91
N LYS A 143 2.02 13.65 -8.51
CA LYS A 143 2.79 12.86 -9.49
C LYS A 143 3.33 11.60 -8.81
N VAL A 144 3.00 10.44 -9.38
CA VAL A 144 3.49 9.14 -8.90
C VAL A 144 5.01 9.06 -9.12
N ASN A 145 5.74 8.71 -8.08
CA ASN A 145 7.14 8.33 -8.13
C ASN A 145 7.35 7.04 -7.31
N GLU A 146 8.56 6.53 -7.35
CA GLU A 146 8.97 5.30 -6.70
C GLU A 146 8.79 5.39 -5.18
N SER A 147 9.15 6.53 -4.59
CA SER A 147 8.93 6.85 -3.18
C SER A 147 7.48 6.62 -2.75
N LEU A 148 6.50 7.18 -3.46
CA LEU A 148 5.09 7.04 -3.10
C LEU A 148 4.59 5.60 -3.27
N ILE A 149 5.09 4.87 -4.28
CA ILE A 149 4.77 3.45 -4.45
C ILE A 149 5.24 2.63 -3.23
N ALA A 150 6.43 2.92 -2.69
CA ALA A 150 6.96 2.28 -1.48
C ALA A 150 6.05 2.48 -0.28
N LEU A 151 5.62 3.72 -0.06
CA LEU A 151 4.74 4.08 1.04
C LEU A 151 3.39 3.38 0.94
N ILE A 152 2.88 3.20 -0.28
CA ILE A 152 1.59 2.55 -0.52
C ILE A 152 1.62 1.05 -0.25
N ILE A 153 2.72 0.38 -0.62
CA ILE A 153 2.92 -1.04 -0.33
C ILE A 153 2.81 -1.28 1.18
N LEU A 154 3.50 -0.44 1.95
CA LEU A 154 3.51 -0.57 3.39
C LEU A 154 2.19 -0.12 4.04
N SER A 155 1.60 0.98 3.59
CA SER A 155 0.31 1.46 4.10
C SER A 155 -0.79 0.41 3.93
N THR A 156 -0.73 -0.38 2.85
CA THR A 156 -1.62 -1.52 2.63
C THR A 156 -1.41 -2.65 3.65
N ARG A 157 -0.18 -2.84 4.14
CA ARG A 157 0.10 -3.78 5.26
C ARG A 157 -0.51 -3.29 6.56
N MET A 158 -0.52 -1.99 6.78
CA MET A 158 -1.01 -1.38 8.02
C MET A 158 -2.51 -1.58 8.23
N LEU A 159 -3.32 -1.66 7.16
CA LEU A 159 -4.74 -2.01 7.26
C LEU A 159 -4.97 -3.34 8.00
N LYS A 160 -4.16 -4.36 7.71
CA LYS A 160 -4.27 -5.67 8.37
C LYS A 160 -4.01 -5.59 9.88
N TYR A 161 -3.14 -4.67 10.32
CA TYR A 161 -2.81 -4.51 11.73
C TYR A 161 -3.80 -3.59 12.45
N ALA A 162 -4.36 -2.58 11.76
CA ALA A 162 -5.44 -1.76 12.30
C ALA A 162 -6.67 -2.62 12.63
N ASP A 163 -7.06 -3.52 11.72
CA ASP A 163 -8.17 -4.46 11.98
C ASP A 163 -7.88 -5.42 13.14
N ALA A 164 -6.62 -5.85 13.31
CA ALA A 164 -6.24 -6.78 14.38
C ALA A 164 -6.17 -6.16 15.78
N ASN A 165 -6.04 -4.83 15.90
CA ASN A 165 -6.00 -4.11 17.17
C ASN A 165 -7.38 -3.53 17.56
N LEU A 166 -8.41 -3.72 16.74
CA LEU A 166 -9.80 -3.35 17.03
C LEU A 166 -10.59 -4.48 17.70
N HIS A 167 -9.92 -5.56 18.12
CA HIS A 167 -10.49 -6.74 18.77
C HIS A 167 -9.73 -7.09 20.05
#